data_AF-A0A7W9KCM9-F1
#
_entry.id   AF-A0A7W9KCM9-F1
#
_cell.length_a   1.000
_cell.length_b   1.000
_cell.length_c   1.000
_cell.angle_alpha   90.00
_cell.angle_beta   90.00
_cell.angle_gamma   90.00
#
_symmetry.space_group_name_H-M   'P 1'
#
loop_
_entity.id
_entity.type
_entity.pdbx_description
1 polymer ?
#
loop_
_entity_poly.entity_id
_entity_poly.type
_entity_poly.pdbx_seq_one_letter_code
_entity_poly.pdbx_strand_id
1 'polypeptide(L)' 'MELKLAALMREQGQTDPGMRHVTLVINNRPCKGDLSCDELVPVILPAGYSLTVHAPNYRKRFTGGAEPWWR' A
#
# COMPACT_ATOMS: atom_id res chain seq x y z
N MET A 1 4.52 -5.47 -6.11
CA MET A 1 4.52 -6.33 -4.90
C MET A 1 3.56 -5.77 -3.86
N GLU A 2 3.71 -4.48 -3.57
CA GLU A 2 2.92 -3.61 -2.70
C GLU A 2 1.41 -3.80 -2.87
N LEU A 3 0.91 -3.89 -4.11
CA LEU A 3 -0.52 -4.07 -4.36
C LEU A 3 -1.07 -5.41 -3.84
N LYS A 4 -0.31 -6.50 -3.98
CA LYS A 4 -0.71 -7.80 -3.42
C LYS A 4 -0.72 -7.77 -1.89
N LEU A 5 0.26 -7.10 -1.29
CA LEU A 5 0.30 -6.91 0.15
C LEU A 5 -0.87 -6.04 0.64
N ALA A 6 -1.20 -4.96 -0.08
CA ALA A 6 -2.33 -4.10 0.26
C ALA A 6 -3.66 -4.87 0.20
N ALA A 7 -3.84 -5.76 -0.78
CA ALA A 7 -5.00 -6.65 -0.86
C ALA A 7 -5.05 -7.60 0.36
N LEU A 8 -3.93 -8.23 0.71
CA LEU A 8 -3.84 -9.10 1.89
C LEU A 8 -4.16 -8.33 3.19
N MET A 9 -3.61 -7.13 3.35
CA MET A 9 -3.87 -6.25 4.50
C MET A 9 -5.37 -5.91 4.60
N ARG A 10 -6.03 -5.62 3.46
CA ARG A 10 -7.47 -5.38 3.42
C ARG A 10 -8.28 -6.59 3.86
N GLU A 11 -7.92 -7.78 3.38
CA GLU A 11 -8.64 -9.03 3.66
C GLU A 11 -8.46 -9.47 5.12
N GLN A 12 -7.26 -9.34 5.67
CA GLN A 12 -6.92 -9.93 6.97
C GLN A 12 -6.82 -8.91 8.11
N GLY A 13 -6.65 -7.61 7.84
CA GLY A 13 -6.40 -6.65 8.92
C GLY A 13 -7.58 -6.35 9.85
N GLN A 14 -8.77 -6.88 9.54
CA GLN A 14 -9.89 -6.86 10.48
C GLN A 14 -9.68 -7.87 11.62
N THR A 15 -9.10 -9.04 11.33
CA THR A 15 -8.87 -10.11 12.29
C THR A 15 -7.45 -10.12 12.86
N ASP A 16 -6.48 -9.59 12.12
CA ASP A 16 -5.10 -9.38 12.58
C ASP A 16 -4.77 -7.87 12.64
N PRO A 17 -4.79 -7.26 13.83
CA PRO A 17 -4.41 -5.85 14.00
C PRO A 17 -3.00 -5.51 13.50
N GLY A 18 -2.08 -6.49 13.45
CA GLY A 18 -0.73 -6.32 12.92
C GLY A 18 -0.71 -5.98 11.43
N MET A 19 -1.74 -6.37 10.67
CA MET A 19 -1.84 -6.06 9.25
C MET A 19 -2.40 -4.67 8.94
N ARG A 20 -2.77 -3.88 9.96
CA ARG A 20 -3.26 -2.50 9.74
C ARG A 20 -2.13 -1.54 9.43
N HIS A 21 -0.94 -1.79 10.00
CA HIS A 21 0.23 -0.93 9.85
C HIS A 21 1.47 -1.77 9.55
N VAL A 22 1.80 -1.90 8.27
CA VAL A 22 2.89 -2.77 7.81
C VAL A 22 4.06 -1.94 7.28
N THR A 23 5.27 -2.38 7.60
CA THR A 23 6.50 -1.90 6.96
C THR A 23 7.01 -2.98 6.03
N LEU A 24 7.22 -2.63 4.77
CA LEU A 24 7.71 -3.49 3.72
C LEU A 24 9.08 -3.01 3.25
N VAL A 25 10.07 -3.90 3.25
CA VAL A 25 11.41 -3.64 2.72
C VAL A 25 11.58 -4.44 1.43
N ILE A 26 11.93 -3.78 0.33
CA ILE A 26 12.11 -4.40 -0.97
C ILE A 26 13.43 -3.95 -1.59
N ASN A 27 14.01 -4.79 -2.44
CA ASN A 27 15.22 -4.46 -3.20
C ASN A 27 14.93 -3.84 -4.58
N ASN A 28 13.66 -3.78 -4.99
CA ASN A 28 13.26 -3.25 -6.29
C ASN A 28 12.69 -1.83 -6.18
N ARG A 29 12.84 -1.02 -7.24
CA ARG A 29 12.24 0.32 -7.28
C ARG A 29 10.76 0.24 -7.65
N PRO A 30 9.85 0.90 -6.92
CA PRO A 30 8.45 0.99 -7.31
C PRO A 30 8.28 1.65 -8.68
N CYS A 31 7.43 1.07 -9.52
CA CYS A 31 7.12 1.60 -10.85
C CYS A 31 6.31 2.90 -10.74
N LYS A 32 6.50 3.82 -11.70
CA LYS A 32 5.72 5.07 -11.82
C LYS A 32 4.65 4.96 -12.91
N GLY A 33 3.68 5.88 -12.90
CA GLY A 33 2.67 6.06 -13.95
C GLY A 33 1.25 5.73 -13.51
N ASP A 34 0.32 5.84 -14.44
CA ASP A 34 -1.08 5.46 -14.23
C ASP A 34 -1.12 3.95 -13.98
N LEU A 35 -1.85 3.51 -12.94
CA LEU A 35 -1.84 2.14 -12.40
C LEU A 35 -0.57 1.76 -11.62
N SER A 36 0.29 2.71 -11.27
CA SER A 36 1.38 2.46 -10.33
C SER A 36 0.87 2.11 -8.94
N CYS A 37 1.73 1.48 -8.14
CA CYS A 37 1.45 1.27 -6.72
C CYS A 37 1.25 2.59 -5.97
N ASP A 38 1.84 3.68 -6.47
CA ASP A 38 1.68 5.01 -5.88
C ASP A 38 0.24 5.51 -5.95
N GLU A 39 -0.46 5.20 -7.05
CA GLU A 39 -1.87 5.55 -7.27
C GLU A 39 -2.83 4.54 -6.64
N LEU A 40 -2.52 3.24 -6.75
CA LEU A 40 -3.46 2.19 -6.41
C LEU A 40 -3.44 1.78 -4.93
N VAL A 41 -2.28 1.82 -4.27
CA VAL A 41 -2.17 1.37 -2.87
C VAL A 41 -3.08 2.20 -1.93
N PRO A 42 -3.15 3.54 -2.02
CA PRO A 42 -4.06 4.34 -1.19
C PRO A 42 -5.55 4.01 -1.39
N VAL A 43 -5.94 3.58 -2.61
CA VAL A 43 -7.31 3.22 -2.96
C VAL A 43 -7.67 1.81 -2.47
N ILE A 44 -6.72 0.87 -2.55
CA ILE A 44 -6.94 -0.52 -2.12
C ILE A 44 -6.91 -0.65 -0.59
N LEU A 45 -6.01 0.07 0.08
CA LEU A 45 -5.91 0.04 1.54
C LEU A 45 -7.18 0.63 2.17
N PRO A 46 -7.76 -0.01 3.20
CA PRO A 46 -8.89 0.55 3.92
C PRO A 46 -8.52 1.85 4.67
N ALA A 47 -9.50 2.71 4.92
CA ALA A 47 -9.32 3.88 5.75
C ALA A 47 -8.76 3.49 7.14
N GLY A 48 -7.76 4.24 7.61
CA GLY A 48 -7.06 3.96 8.86
C GLY A 48 -5.88 2.97 8.75
N TYR A 49 -5.65 2.37 7.58
CA TYR A 49 -4.51 1.46 7.36
C TYR A 49 -3.33 2.23 6.78
N SER A 50 -2.11 1.72 6.99
CA SER A 50 -0.92 2.29 6.36
C SER A 50 0.13 1.26 5.98
N LEU A 51 0.73 1.45 4.81
CA LEU A 51 1.88 0.68 4.33
C LEU A 51 3.09 1.61 4.17
N THR A 52 4.19 1.34 4.87
CA THR A 52 5.46 2.05 4.68
C THR A 52 6.41 1.19 3.87
N VAL A 53 6.86 1.68 2.71
CA VAL A 53 7.78 0.97 1.83
C VAL A 53 9.16 1.59 1.92
N HIS A 54 10.17 0.74 2.10
CA HIS A 54 11.58 1.07 2.01
C HIS A 54 12.20 0.31 0.84
N ALA A 55 12.85 1.04 -0.07
CA ALA A 55 13.61 0.48 -1.19
C ALA A 55 14.87 1.31 -1.45
N PRO A 56 15.82 0.86 -2.32
CA PRO A 56 17.01 1.64 -2.62
C PRO A 56 16.65 3.05 -3.14
N ASN A 57 17.06 4.08 -2.40
CA ASN A 57 16.76 5.50 -2.65
C ASN A 57 15.25 5.83 -2.69
N TYR A 58 14.41 5.05 -2.02
CA TYR A 58 12.98 5.27 -1.96
C TYR A 58 12.43 4.95 -0.57
N ARG A 59 11.67 5.89 -0.02
CA ARG A 59 10.87 5.67 1.18
C ARG A 59 9.55 6.39 1.00
N LYS A 60 8.44 5.65 1.10
CA LYS A 60 7.10 6.24 1.01
C LYS A 60 6.15 5.57 1.99
N ARG A 61 5.29 6.37 2.60
CA ARG A 61 4.17 5.88 3.41
C ARG A 61 2.89 6.10 2.64
N PHE A 62 2.12 5.05 2.46
CA PHE A 62 0.77 5.05 1.93
C PHE A 62 -0.24 5.00 3.07
N THR A 63 -1.32 5.75 2.93
CA THR A 63 -2.47 5.74 3.82
C THR A 63 -3.70 5.34 3.02
N GLY A 64 -4.51 4.44 3.56
CA GLY A 64 -5.71 3.94 2.89
C GLY A 64 -6.91 4.87 2.99
N GLY A 65 -7.92 4.58 2.17
CA GLY A 65 -9.19 5.33 2.10
C GLY A 65 -9.25 6.39 1.01
N ALA A 66 -8.32 6.40 0.04
CA ALA A 66 -8.42 7.29 -1.11
C ALA A 66 -9.53 6.85 -2.07
N GLU A 67 -10.13 7.80 -2.76
CA GLU A 67 -11.07 7.52 -3.84
C GLU A 67 -10.35 7.27 -5.17
N PRO A 68 -10.83 6.35 -6.01
CA PRO A 68 -10.27 6.11 -7.34
C PRO A 68 -10.51 7.31 -8.27
N TRP A 69 -9.50 7.73 -9.00
CA TRP A 69 -9.58 8.86 -9.95
C TRP A 69 -10.33 8.52 -11.25
N TRP A 70 -10.52 7.24 -11.55
CA TRP A 70 -11.15 6.75 -12.77
C TRP A 70 -12.67 6.53 -12.64
N ARG A 71 -13.29 7.18 -11.66
CA ARG A 71 -14.71 7.00 -11.34
C ARG A 71 -15.57 8.13 -11.89
#